data_AF-Q2RXP9-F1
#
_entry.id   AF-Q2RXP9-F1
#
_cell.length_a   1.000
_cell.length_b   1.000
_cell.length_c   1.000
_cell.angle_alpha   90.00
_cell.angle_beta   90.00
_cell.angle_gamma   90.00
#
_symmetry.space_group_name_H-M   'P 1'
#
loop_
_entity.id
_entity.type
_entity.pdbx_description
1 polymer ?
#
loop_
_entity_poly.entity_id
_entity_poly.type
_entity_poly.pdbx_seq_one_letter_code
_entity_poly.pdbx_strand_id
1 'polypeptide(L)'
;MRKIVFWLIGVPLAIIAAVFAVNNRGTAGVSLWPTPFTVDLPLYLLGLGGLAIGLVVGALFTWIGAAKYRVRLRDRELEVRDLKRDLEHKTLEYQVLVEQVEQRKALPPAA
;
A
#
# COMPACT_ATOMS: atom_id res chain seq x y z
N MET A 1 -12.39 -8.92 -6.70
CA MET A 1 -11.10 -9.18 -7.39
C MET A 1 -9.99 -9.67 -6.45
N ARG A 2 -9.69 -9.00 -5.33
CA ARG A 2 -8.59 -9.39 -4.41
C ARG A 2 -8.63 -10.84 -3.90
N LYS A 3 -9.82 -11.39 -3.63
CA LYS A 3 -9.99 -12.80 -3.19
C LYS A 3 -9.65 -13.83 -4.29
N ILE A 4 -9.94 -13.51 -5.55
CA ILE A 4 -9.69 -14.42 -6.69
C ILE A 4 -8.18 -14.52 -6.94
N VAL A 5 -7.48 -13.38 -6.97
CA VAL A 5 -6.01 -13.35 -7.13
C VAL A 5 -5.32 -14.10 -5.98
N PHE A 6 -5.81 -13.92 -4.75
CA PHE A 6 -5.29 -14.66 -3.59
C PHE A 6 -5.45 -16.18 -3.77
N TRP A 7 -6.62 -16.66 -4.19
CA TRP A 7 -6.83 -18.09 -4.43
C TRP A 7 -6.05 -18.62 -5.63
N LEU A 8 -5.96 -17.83 -6.71
CA LEU A 8 -5.26 -18.18 -7.94
C LEU A 8 -3.76 -18.39 -7.72
N ILE A 9 -3.14 -17.62 -6.83
CA ILE A 9 -1.70 -17.74 -6.51
C ILE A 9 -1.50 -18.67 -5.31
N GLY A 10 -2.35 -18.54 -4.29
CA GLY A 10 -2.23 -19.25 -3.02
C GLY A 10 -2.41 -20.76 -3.17
N VAL A 11 -3.36 -21.22 -3.97
CA VAL A 11 -3.61 -22.67 -4.15
C VAL A 11 -2.45 -23.36 -4.85
N PRO A 12 -1.96 -22.91 -6.02
CA PRO A 12 -0.79 -23.52 -6.65
C PRO A 12 0.44 -23.49 -5.74
N LEU A 13 0.68 -22.38 -5.03
CA LEU A 13 1.79 -22.27 -4.09
C LEU A 13 1.66 -23.29 -2.95
N ALA A 14 0.46 -23.46 -2.39
CA ALA A 14 0.20 -24.44 -1.35
C ALA A 14 0.40 -25.89 -1.85
N ILE A 15 -0.01 -26.19 -3.09
CA ILE A 15 0.25 -27.50 -3.71
C ILE A 15 1.75 -27.75 -3.84
N ILE A 16 2.51 -26.78 -4.35
CA ILE A 16 3.98 -26.89 -4.48
C ILE A 16 4.61 -27.12 -3.09
N ALA A 17 4.20 -26.34 -2.09
CA ALA A 17 4.70 -26.48 -0.72
C ALA A 17 4.37 -27.87 -0.13
N ALA A 18 3.16 -28.38 -0.36
CA ALA A 18 2.74 -29.69 0.11
C ALA A 18 3.53 -30.82 -0.58
N VAL A 19 3.70 -30.77 -1.90
CA VAL A 19 4.50 -31.75 -2.65
C VAL A 19 5.95 -31.73 -2.18
N PHE A 20 6.53 -30.53 -1.97
CA PHE A 20 7.86 -30.37 -1.41
C PHE A 20 7.94 -31.02 -0.02
N ALA A 21 6.97 -30.76 0.86
CA ALA A 21 6.95 -31.32 2.21
C ALA A 21 6.85 -32.84 2.23
N VAL A 22 5.99 -33.41 1.39
CA VAL A 22 5.78 -34.85 1.32
C VAL A 22 7.02 -35.58 0.80
N ASN A 23 7.73 -35.02 -0.18
CA ASN A 23 8.91 -35.63 -0.77
C ASN A 23 10.20 -35.37 0.04
N ASN A 24 10.27 -34.28 0.80
CA ASN A 24 11.47 -33.87 1.54
C ASN A 24 11.31 -34.09 3.06
N ARG A 25 10.87 -35.30 3.45
CA ARG A 25 10.75 -35.73 4.85
C ARG A 25 12.09 -36.13 5.48
N GLY A 26 13.16 -36.19 4.68
CA GLY A 26 14.50 -36.48 5.18
C GLY A 26 14.97 -35.47 6.22
N THR A 27 15.78 -35.92 7.16
CA THR A 27 16.36 -35.08 8.22
C THR A 27 17.67 -34.46 7.75
N ALA A 28 17.91 -33.21 8.14
CA ALA A 28 19.17 -32.50 7.95
C ALA A 28 19.63 -31.92 9.29
N GLY A 29 20.89 -32.16 9.64
CA GLY A 29 21.52 -31.57 10.80
C GLY A 29 21.82 -30.11 10.56
N VAL A 30 21.23 -29.23 11.38
CA VAL A 30 21.45 -27.79 11.35
C VAL A 30 22.29 -27.40 12.57
N SER A 31 23.52 -26.98 12.30
CA SER A 31 24.40 -26.44 13.33
C SER A 31 24.04 -24.98 13.63
N LEU A 32 23.75 -24.70 14.90
CA LEU A 32 23.30 -23.40 15.38
C LEU A 32 24.49 -22.54 15.80
N TRP A 33 25.20 -21.95 14.85
CA TRP A 33 26.28 -21.01 15.16
C TRP A 33 25.76 -19.78 15.94
N PRO A 34 26.45 -19.26 16.98
CA PRO A 34 27.79 -19.61 17.49
C PRO A 34 27.81 -20.73 18.53
N THR A 35 26.68 -21.39 18.79
CA THR A 35 26.58 -22.47 19.79
C THR A 35 27.07 -23.81 19.22
N PRO A 36 27.50 -24.76 20.05
CA PRO A 36 27.91 -26.10 19.59
C PRO A 36 26.73 -27.05 19.36
N PHE A 37 25.49 -26.55 19.36
CA PHE A 37 24.31 -27.40 19.21
C PHE A 37 24.02 -27.66 17.74
N THR A 38 23.75 -28.93 17.42
CA THR A 38 23.22 -29.35 16.12
C THR A 38 21.85 -29.94 16.34
N VAL A 39 20.87 -29.49 15.56
CA VAL A 39 19.48 -29.96 15.63
C VAL A 39 19.14 -30.64 14.31
N ASP A 40 18.67 -31.87 14.37
CA ASP A 40 18.16 -32.55 13.19
C ASP A 40 16.71 -32.12 12.93
N LEU A 41 16.51 -31.41 11.82
CA LEU A 41 15.19 -31.00 11.37
C LEU A 41 14.85 -31.67 10.04
N PRO A 42 13.58 -32.03 9.82
CA PRO A 42 13.09 -32.35 8.48
C PRO A 42 13.39 -31.22 7.49
N LEU A 43 13.91 -31.57 6.31
CA LEU A 43 14.29 -30.63 5.24
C LEU A 43 13.14 -29.68 4.87
N TYR A 44 11.91 -30.20 4.84
CA TYR A 44 10.76 -29.36 4.53
C TYR A 44 10.54 -28.23 5.53
N LEU A 45 10.88 -28.41 6.81
CA LEU A 45 10.76 -27.34 7.81
C LEU A 45 11.76 -26.22 7.53
N LEU A 46 12.97 -26.55 7.08
CA LEU A 46 13.97 -25.54 6.75
C LEU A 46 13.55 -24.72 5.53
N GLY A 47 13.11 -25.40 4.46
CA GLY A 47 12.66 -24.73 3.24
C GLY A 47 11.38 -23.91 3.45
N LEU A 48 10.33 -24.54 3.98
CA LEU A 48 9.04 -23.87 4.18
C LEU A 48 9.08 -22.86 5.33
N GLY A 49 9.82 -23.14 6.39
CA GLY A 49 10.03 -22.22 7.51
C GLY A 49 10.77 -20.96 7.06
N GLY A 50 11.86 -21.12 6.29
CA GLY A 50 12.58 -19.99 5.69
C GLY A 50 11.68 -19.16 4.77
N LEU A 51 10.89 -19.81 3.91
CA LEU A 51 9.91 -19.13 3.06
C LEU A 51 8.85 -18.38 3.88
N ALA A 52 8.30 -18.99 4.91
CA ALA A 52 7.31 -18.37 5.79
C ALA A 52 7.88 -17.14 6.49
N ILE A 53 9.10 -17.24 7.04
CA ILE A 53 9.81 -16.11 7.66
C ILE A 53 10.00 -15.00 6.62
N GLY A 54 10.47 -15.33 5.41
CA GLY A 54 10.63 -14.36 4.32
C GLY A 54 9.34 -13.63 3.96
N LEU A 55 8.21 -14.34 3.90
CA LEU A 55 6.89 -13.75 3.65
C LEU A 55 6.45 -12.83 4.79
N VAL A 56 6.63 -13.23 6.05
CA VAL A 56 6.30 -12.40 7.21
C VAL A 56 7.13 -11.12 7.19
N VAL A 57 8.44 -11.23 6.98
CA VAL A 57 9.35 -10.09 6.88
C VAL A 57 8.94 -9.17 5.72
N GLY A 58 8.70 -9.72 4.53
CA GLY A 58 8.22 -8.95 3.38
C GLY A 58 6.88 -8.23 3.64
N ALA A 59 5.94 -8.90 4.30
CA ALA A 59 4.67 -8.31 4.71
C ALA A 59 4.86 -7.16 5.71
N LEU A 60 5.78 -7.31 6.67
CA LEU A 60 6.12 -6.24 7.61
C LEU A 60 6.73 -5.03 6.89
N PHE A 61 7.69 -5.24 5.98
CA PHE A 61 8.29 -4.17 5.19
C PHE A 61 7.27 -3.44 4.32
N THR A 62 6.40 -4.17 3.63
CA THR A 62 5.33 -3.57 2.81
C THR A 62 4.34 -2.78 3.66
N TRP A 63 4.00 -3.26 4.87
CA TRP A 63 3.12 -2.53 5.78
C TRP A 63 3.76 -1.22 6.28
N ILE A 64 5.03 -1.24 6.69
CA ILE A 64 5.78 -0.05 7.08
C ILE A 64 5.86 0.95 5.91
N GLY A 65 6.10 0.47 4.69
CA GLY A 65 6.08 1.29 3.48
C GLY A 65 4.71 1.91 3.22
N ALA A 66 3.64 1.13 3.33
CA ALA A 66 2.26 1.59 3.14
C ALA A 66 1.82 2.58 4.23
N ALA A 67 2.32 2.46 5.47
CA ALA A 67 2.03 3.41 6.54
C ALA A 67 2.49 4.83 6.19
N LYS A 68 3.67 4.98 5.56
CA LYS A 68 4.16 6.28 5.07
C LYS A 68 3.27 6.88 3.98
N TYR A 69 2.71 6.03 3.09
CA TYR A 69 1.77 6.48 2.07
C TYR A 69 0.44 6.94 2.67
N ARG A 70 -0.05 6.30 3.73
CA ARG A 70 -1.30 6.70 4.41
C ARG A 70 -1.24 8.09 5.04
N VAL A 71 -0.08 8.50 5.56
CA VAL A 71 0.11 9.86 6.08
C VAL A 71 0.08 10.88 4.94
N ARG A 72 0.82 10.63 3.86
CA ARG A 72 0.85 11.52 2.68
C ARG A 72 -0.51 11.68 2.02
N LEU A 73 -1.34 10.63 2.02
CA LEU A 73 -2.70 10.71 1.47
C LEU A 73 -3.59 11.68 2.26
N ARG A 74 -3.46 11.73 3.60
CA ARG A 74 -4.19 12.69 4.44
C ARG A 74 -3.77 14.13 4.15
N ASP A 75 -2.46 14.38 4.02
CA ASP A 75 -1.96 15.72 3.74
C ASP A 75 -2.42 16.21 2.36
N ARG A 76 -2.41 15.32 1.35
CA ARG A 76 -2.93 15.61 0.01
C ARG A 76 -4.43 15.87 0.01
N GLU A 77 -5.20 15.16 0.83
CA GLU A 77 -6.64 15.39 0.95
C GLU A 77 -6.95 16.76 1.56
N LEU A 78 -6.15 17.21 2.53
CA LEU A 78 -6.27 18.56 3.10
C LEU A 78 -5.90 19.65 2.08
N GLU A 79 -4.78 19.47 1.36
CA GLU A 79 -4.33 20.39 0.32
C GLU A 79 -5.37 20.54 -0.81
N VAL A 80 -5.96 19.43 -1.27
CA VAL A 80 -7.04 19.46 -2.26
C VAL A 80 -8.27 20.20 -1.71
N ARG A 81 -8.56 20.06 -0.42
CA ARG A 81 -9.73 20.71 0.20
C ARG A 81 -9.52 22.22 0.33
N ASP A 82 -8.32 22.67 0.67
CA ASP A 82 -7.98 24.10 0.69
C ASP A 82 -7.98 24.70 -0.72
N LEU A 83 -7.35 24.03 -1.71
CA LEU A 83 -7.39 24.49 -3.10
C LEU A 83 -8.84 24.62 -3.62
N LYS A 84 -9.73 23.69 -3.25
CA LYS A 84 -11.15 23.78 -3.61
C LYS A 84 -11.83 25.01 -2.99
N ARG A 85 -11.54 25.33 -1.73
CA ARG A 85 -12.08 26.53 -1.07
C ARG A 85 -11.59 27.80 -1.73
N ASP A 86 -10.31 27.87 -2.08
CA ASP A 86 -9.74 29.03 -2.76
C ASP A 86 -10.36 29.24 -4.15
N LEU A 87 -10.63 28.14 -4.88
CA LEU A 87 -11.34 28.18 -6.15
C LEU A 87 -12.79 28.66 -5.99
N GLU A 88 -13.51 28.20 -4.98
CA GLU A 88 -14.87 28.68 -4.69
C GLU A 88 -14.87 30.18 -4.37
N HIS A 89 -13.97 30.63 -3.49
CA HIS A 89 -13.83 32.05 -3.13
C HIS A 89 -13.52 32.92 -4.35
N LYS A 90 -12.56 32.52 -5.18
CA LYS A 90 -12.24 33.25 -6.41
C LYS A 90 -13.41 33.28 -7.38
N THR A 91 -14.14 32.17 -7.51
CA THR A 91 -15.30 32.10 -8.41
C THR A 91 -16.41 33.06 -7.97
N LEU A 92 -16.64 33.18 -6.66
CA LEU A 92 -17.56 34.16 -6.10
C LEU A 92 -17.09 35.60 -6.37
N GLU A 93 -15.80 35.88 -6.17
CA GLU A 93 -15.21 37.19 -6.46
C GLU A 93 -15.32 37.55 -7.95
N TYR A 94 -15.05 36.61 -8.85
CA TYR A 94 -15.24 36.78 -10.29
C TYR A 94 -16.70 37.10 -10.65
N GLN A 95 -17.67 36.44 -10.03
CA GLN A 95 -19.09 36.72 -10.27
C GLN A 95 -19.48 38.14 -9.84
N VAL A 96 -19.04 38.56 -8.64
CA VAL A 96 -19.31 39.93 -8.15
C VAL A 96 -18.66 40.98 -9.05
N LEU A 97 -17.41 40.74 -9.50
CA LEU A 97 -16.73 41.64 -10.42
C LEU A 97 -17.43 41.74 -11.78
N VAL A 98 -17.86 40.61 -12.34
CA VAL A 98 -18.61 40.58 -13.61
C VAL A 98 -19.92 41.34 -13.48
N GLU A 99 -20.67 41.14 -12.39
CA GLU A 99 -21.92 41.85 -12.12
C GLU A 99 -21.70 43.36 -12.00
N GLN A 100 -20.63 43.79 -11.32
CA GLN A 100 -20.25 45.20 -11.24
C GLN A 100 -19.87 45.80 -12.61
N VAL A 101 -19.16 45.04 -13.44
CA VAL A 101 -18.78 45.48 -14.80
C VAL A 101 -20.02 45.62 -15.68
N GLU A 102 -20.97 44.68 -15.61
CA GLU A 102 -22.25 44.80 -16.32
C GLU A 102 -23.05 46.01 -15.85
N GLN A 103 -23.18 46.21 -14.53
CA GLN A 103 -23.84 47.39 -13.97
C GLN A 103 -23.17 48.70 -14.38
N ARG A 104 -21.83 48.77 -14.37
CA ARG A 104 -21.10 49.95 -14.85
C ARG A 104 -21.32 50.24 -16.33
N LYS A 105 -21.40 49.22 -17.17
CA LYS A 105 -21.69 49.38 -18.61
C LYS A 105 -23.13 49.81 -18.87
N ALA A 106 -24.06 49.45 -17.99
CA ALA A 106 -25.46 49.85 -18.08
C ALA A 106 -25.71 51.32 -17.66
N LEU A 107 -24.74 51.97 -17.01
CA LEU A 107 -24.80 53.42 -16.79
C LEU A 107 -24.43 54.16 -18.09
N PRO A 108 -25.23 55.15 -18.55
CA PRO A 108 -24.88 55.97 -19.70
C PRO A 108 -23.56 56.70 -19.43
N PRO A 109 -22.69 56.88 -20.45
CA PRO A 109 -21.48 57.66 -20.29
C PRO A 109 -21.88 59.05 -19.80
N ALA A 110 -21.33 59.45 -18.66
CA ALA A 110 -21.51 60.79 -18.11
C ALA A 110 -21.07 61.80 -19.18
N ALA A 111 -22.05 62.46 -19.77
CA ALA A 111 -21.88 63.55 -20.71
C ALA A 111 -21.43 64.82 -19.99
#